data_AF-A0A1G6BT33-F1
#
_entry.id   AF-A0A1G6BT33-F1
#
_cell.length_a   1.000
_cell.length_b   1.000
_cell.length_c   1.000
_cell.angle_alpha   90.00
_cell.angle_beta   90.00
_cell.angle_gamma   90.00
#
_symmetry.space_group_name_H-M   'P 1'
#
loop_
_entity.id
_entity.type
_entity.pdbx_description
1 polymer ?
#
loop_
_entity_poly.entity_id
_entity_poly.type
_entity_poly.pdbx_seq_one_letter_code
_entity_poly.pdbx_strand_id
1 'polypeptide(L)'
;MATECPVVFPDGIGVVPWMVPGGRDIAVATSDIMKKQDVAIWAHHGMFACGADFDITFGLMHTVEKAAEVLVKVMSMTNTKRQTIEPDDFRALDEPFGIKVNEDCLYEKKSNIIGER
;
A
#
# COMPACT_ATOMS: atom_id res chain seq x y z
N MET A 1 -5.70 -8.59 -0.59
CA MET A 1 -5.74 -7.22 -1.12
C MET A 1 -7.20 -6.88 -1.30
N ALA A 2 -7.61 -5.67 -0.91
CA ALA A 2 -8.97 -5.20 -1.08
C ALA A 2 -9.09 -4.46 -2.41
N THR A 3 -10.22 -4.60 -3.11
CA THR A 3 -10.44 -3.98 -4.43
C THR A 3 -10.37 -2.45 -4.41
N GLU A 4 -10.69 -1.84 -3.27
CA GLU A 4 -10.67 -0.39 -3.09
C GLU A 4 -9.26 0.21 -2.94
N CYS A 5 -8.23 -0.59 -2.66
CA CYS A 5 -6.86 -0.10 -2.45
C CYS A 5 -6.33 0.80 -3.58
N PRO A 6 -6.33 0.40 -4.86
CA PRO A 6 -5.87 1.25 -5.95
C PRO A 6 -6.73 2.51 -6.16
N VAL A 7 -8.00 2.49 -5.72
CA VAL A 7 -8.89 3.66 -5.77
C VAL A 7 -8.56 4.65 -4.64
N VAL A 8 -8.24 4.15 -3.46
CA VAL A 8 -7.99 4.96 -2.26
C VAL A 8 -6.56 5.49 -2.20
N PHE A 9 -5.57 4.74 -2.70
CA PHE A 9 -4.16 5.16 -2.76
C PHE A 9 -3.51 4.75 -4.09
N PRO A 10 -3.89 5.40 -5.21
CA PRO A 10 -3.40 5.03 -6.55
C PRO A 10 -1.88 5.16 -6.71
N ASP A 11 -1.23 6.07 -5.97
CA ASP A 11 0.21 6.26 -5.98
C ASP A 11 1.00 5.15 -5.24
N GLY A 12 0.29 4.26 -4.56
CA GLY A 12 0.85 3.16 -3.77
C GLY A 12 1.28 3.57 -2.37
N ILE A 13 2.10 2.72 -1.76
CA ILE A 13 2.63 2.92 -0.40
C ILE A 13 4.15 3.02 -0.43
N GLY A 14 4.71 3.90 0.39
CA GLY A 14 6.14 3.99 0.58
C GLY A 14 6.60 3.22 1.81
N VAL A 15 7.85 2.76 1.81
CA VAL A 15 8.46 2.05 2.94
C VAL A 15 9.78 2.71 3.30
N VAL A 16 9.86 3.19 4.54
CA VAL A 16 11.10 3.65 5.17
C VAL A 16 11.75 2.44 5.85
N PRO A 17 13.05 2.15 5.57
CA PRO A 17 13.80 1.15 6.33
C PRO A 17 13.78 1.47 7.83
N TRP A 18 14.12 0.49 8.67
CA TRP A 18 14.17 0.74 10.11
C TRP A 18 15.17 1.86 10.43
N MET A 19 14.73 2.84 11.22
CA MET A 19 15.53 3.97 11.69
C MET A 19 15.11 4.28 13.13
N VAL A 20 15.99 4.94 13.89
CA VAL A 20 15.67 5.36 15.27
C VAL A 20 14.54 6.40 15.23
N PRO A 21 13.42 6.18 15.95
CA PRO A 21 12.29 7.10 15.93
C PRO A 21 12.59 8.39 16.71
N GLY A 22 11.84 9.45 16.40
CA GLY A 22 11.95 10.75 17.09
C GLY A 22 13.12 11.63 16.66
N GLY A 23 13.93 11.18 15.70
CA GLY A 23 15.07 11.92 15.15
C GLY A 23 14.76 12.68 13.85
N ARG A 24 15.68 13.59 13.46
CA ARG A 24 15.61 14.33 12.20
C ARG A 24 15.65 13.40 10.98
N ASP A 25 16.52 12.40 10.99
CA ASP A 25 16.79 11.60 9.79
C ASP A 25 15.57 10.78 9.35
N ILE A 26 14.86 10.17 10.30
CA ILE A 26 13.62 9.44 10.00
C ILE A 26 12.50 10.38 9.54
N ALA A 27 12.44 11.61 10.06
CA ALA A 27 11.48 12.62 9.62
C ALA A 27 11.75 13.05 8.17
N VAL A 28 13.02 13.25 7.79
CA VAL A 28 13.41 13.56 6.40
C VAL A 28 13.07 12.39 5.48
N ALA A 29 13.43 11.15 5.84
CA ALA A 29 13.13 9.97 5.04
C ALA A 29 11.62 9.78 4.83
N THR A 30 10.82 10.00 5.87
CA THR A 30 9.36 9.96 5.79
C THR A 30 8.82 11.08 4.90
N SER A 31 9.35 12.30 5.04
CA SER A 31 8.94 13.44 4.21
C SER A 31 9.25 13.23 2.73
N ASP A 32 10.35 12.57 2.39
CA ASP A 32 10.70 12.28 1.00
C ASP A 32 9.74 11.29 0.34
N ILE A 33 9.25 10.29 1.09
CA ILE A 33 8.16 9.41 0.65
C ILE A 33 6.87 10.22 0.45
N MET A 34 6.53 11.05 1.43
CA MET A 34 5.28 11.84 1.46
C MET A 34 5.16 12.90 0.36
N LYS A 35 6.24 13.19 -0.38
CA LYS A 35 6.18 14.01 -1.61
C LYS A 35 5.50 13.31 -2.78
N LYS A 36 5.38 11.99 -2.72
CA LYS A 36 4.89 11.14 -3.82
C LYS A 36 3.72 10.26 -3.43
N GLN A 37 3.61 9.90 -2.16
CA GLN A 37 2.64 8.92 -1.67
C GLN A 37 2.08 9.39 -0.34
N ASP A 38 0.76 9.30 -0.16
CA ASP A 38 0.12 9.73 1.09
C ASP A 38 0.28 8.73 2.25
N VAL A 39 0.99 7.62 2.02
CA VAL A 39 1.22 6.54 2.99
C VAL A 39 2.70 6.20 3.08
N ALA A 40 3.23 6.17 4.30
CA ALA A 40 4.58 5.69 4.58
C ALA A 40 4.58 4.65 5.70
N ILE A 41 5.13 3.47 5.44
CA ILE A 41 5.35 2.42 6.44
C ILE A 41 6.77 2.57 7.00
N TRP A 42 6.89 2.59 8.32
CA TRP A 42 8.15 2.41 9.01
C TRP A 42 8.35 0.94 9.31
N ALA A 43 9.37 0.32 8.69
CA ALA A 43 9.68 -1.08 8.91
C ALA A 43 9.86 -1.37 10.41
N HIS A 44 9.13 -2.37 10.92
CA HIS A 44 9.11 -2.78 12.33
C HIS A 44 8.55 -1.76 13.33
N HIS A 45 7.77 -0.76 12.90
CA HIS A 45 7.20 0.23 13.82
C HIS A 45 5.71 0.50 13.55
N GLY A 46 5.37 1.09 12.41
CA GLY A 46 4.01 1.57 12.17
C GLY A 46 3.85 2.26 10.83
N MET A 47 2.82 3.10 10.71
CA MET A 47 2.41 3.75 9.47
C MET A 47 2.11 5.23 9.72
N PHE A 48 2.45 6.06 8.74
CA PHE A 48 1.99 7.43 8.60
C PHE A 48 1.02 7.51 7.42
N ALA A 49 -0.02 8.34 7.55
CA ALA A 49 -0.97 8.67 6.51
C ALA A 49 -1.24 10.19 6.51
N CYS A 50 -1.48 10.78 5.34
CA CYS A 50 -1.95 12.17 5.22
C CYS A 50 -3.17 12.29 4.31
N GLY A 51 -3.97 13.33 4.54
CA GLY A 51 -5.18 13.63 3.80
C GLY A 51 -5.65 15.05 4.07
N ALA A 52 -6.64 15.52 3.30
CA ALA A 52 -7.14 16.90 3.40
C ALA A 52 -7.87 17.20 4.71
N ASP A 53 -8.44 16.17 5.34
CA ASP A 53 -9.10 16.25 6.64
C ASP A 53 -8.92 14.96 7.45
N PHE A 54 -9.49 14.94 8.65
CA PHE A 54 -9.38 13.81 9.57
C PHE A 54 -10.02 12.54 9.02
N ASP A 55 -11.21 12.62 8.44
CA ASP A 55 -11.96 11.44 7.98
C ASP A 55 -11.27 10.80 6.77
N ILE A 56 -10.77 11.62 5.84
CA ILE A 56 -9.97 11.15 4.70
C ILE A 56 -8.70 10.48 5.20
N THR A 57 -7.96 11.11 6.12
CA THR A 57 -6.69 10.57 6.63
C THR A 57 -6.90 9.27 7.39
N PHE A 58 -7.91 9.21 8.25
CA PHE A 58 -8.25 8.03 9.03
C PHE A 58 -8.76 6.91 8.13
N GLY A 59 -9.62 7.24 7.16
CA GLY A 59 -10.12 6.31 6.15
C GLY A 59 -8.99 5.66 5.35
N LEU A 60 -8.05 6.48 4.85
CA LEU A 60 -6.86 6.01 4.14
C LEU A 60 -6.06 5.00 4.99
N MET A 61 -5.73 5.36 6.23
CA MET A 61 -5.01 4.49 7.16
C MET A 61 -5.76 3.17 7.39
N HIS A 62 -7.06 3.23 7.60
CA HIS A 62 -7.90 2.06 7.89
C HIS A 62 -8.03 1.14 6.67
N THR A 63 -8.12 1.69 5.45
CA THR A 63 -8.12 0.90 4.22
C THR A 63 -6.80 0.14 4.03
N VAL A 64 -5.66 0.80 4.27
CA VAL A 64 -4.34 0.14 4.21
C VAL A 64 -4.24 -0.98 5.24
N GLU A 65 -4.62 -0.72 6.49
CA GLU A 65 -4.61 -1.71 7.58
C GLU A 65 -5.52 -2.90 7.25
N LYS A 66 -6.74 -2.66 6.75
CA LYS A 66 -7.65 -3.72 6.36
C LYS A 66 -7.05 -4.61 5.26
N ALA A 67 -6.39 -4.01 4.27
CA ALA A 67 -5.73 -4.77 3.21
C ALA A 67 -4.59 -5.65 3.75
N ALA A 68 -3.81 -5.12 4.70
CA ALA A 68 -2.75 -5.85 5.39
C ALA A 68 -3.31 -7.00 6.24
N GLU A 69 -4.37 -6.77 7.02
CA GLU A 69 -5.04 -7.79 7.82
C GLU A 69 -5.54 -8.97 6.96
N VAL A 70 -6.18 -8.66 5.83
CA VAL A 70 -6.61 -9.68 4.85
C VAL A 70 -5.41 -10.47 4.33
N LEU A 71 -4.30 -9.79 4.00
CA LEU A 71 -3.10 -10.46 3.51
C LEU A 71 -2.47 -11.38 4.58
N VAL A 72 -2.38 -10.92 5.82
CA VAL A 72 -1.89 -11.73 6.96
C VAL A 72 -2.72 -13.00 7.12
N LYS A 73 -4.06 -12.88 7.08
CA LYS A 73 -4.97 -14.04 7.13
C LYS A 73 -4.71 -15.01 5.97
N VAL A 74 -4.56 -14.52 4.75
CA VAL A 74 -4.24 -15.37 3.58
C VAL A 74 -2.90 -16.09 3.76
N MET A 75 -1.84 -15.38 4.15
CA MET A 75 -0.51 -15.94 4.39
C MET A 75 -0.49 -16.96 5.52
N SER A 76 -1.38 -16.82 6.49
CA SER A 76 -1.51 -17.75 7.62
C SER A 76 -2.15 -19.07 7.22
N MET A 77 -2.92 -19.10 6.12
CA MET A 77 -3.58 -20.31 5.63
C MET A 77 -2.73 -21.07 4.59
N THR A 78 -1.85 -20.38 3.87
CA THR A 78 -1.05 -20.95 2.80
C THR A 78 0.09 -20.02 2.39
N ASN A 79 1.17 -20.58 1.86
CA ASN A 79 2.26 -19.85 1.23
C ASN A 79 1.98 -19.47 -0.23
N THR A 80 0.81 -19.81 -0.79
CA THR A 80 0.44 -19.52 -2.19
C THR A 80 -0.92 -18.85 -2.31
N LYS A 81 -1.07 -17.88 -3.23
CA LYS A 81 -2.38 -17.35 -3.62
C LYS A 81 -2.98 -18.24 -4.70
N ARG A 82 -4.12 -18.89 -4.43
CA ARG A 82 -4.84 -19.71 -5.43
C ARG A 82 -5.44 -18.88 -6.56
N GLN A 83 -5.78 -17.64 -6.26
CA GLN A 83 -6.24 -16.59 -7.17
C GLN A 83 -5.88 -15.23 -6.57
N THR A 84 -5.96 -14.18 -7.38
CA THR A 84 -5.91 -12.79 -6.92
C THR A 84 -6.42 -11.87 -8.03
N ILE A 85 -6.62 -10.59 -7.71
CA ILE A 85 -6.83 -9.53 -8.69
C ILE A 85 -5.52 -9.34 -9.47
N GLU A 86 -5.60 -9.22 -10.80
CA GLU A 86 -4.46 -9.08 -11.71
C GLU A 86 -4.21 -7.62 -12.14
N PRO A 87 -3.02 -7.29 -12.66
CA PRO A 87 -2.68 -5.92 -13.05
C PRO A 87 -3.69 -5.26 -14.00
N ASP A 88 -4.20 -6.01 -14.99
CA ASP A 88 -5.18 -5.49 -15.94
C ASP A 88 -6.56 -5.22 -15.30
N ASP A 89 -6.93 -6.01 -14.27
CA ASP A 89 -8.14 -5.74 -13.49
C ASP A 89 -8.01 -4.43 -12.72
N PHE A 90 -6.81 -4.07 -12.25
CA PHE A 90 -6.57 -2.78 -11.60
C PHE A 90 -6.57 -1.63 -12.59
N ARG A 91 -6.00 -1.79 -13.78
CA ARG A 91 -6.08 -0.77 -14.86
C ARG A 91 -7.53 -0.49 -15.26
N ALA A 92 -8.39 -1.51 -15.23
CA ALA A 92 -9.81 -1.35 -15.51
C ALA A 92 -10.55 -0.46 -14.49
N LEU A 93 -9.94 -0.10 -13.36
CA LEU A 93 -10.50 0.82 -12.37
C LEU A 93 -10.24 2.30 -12.71
N ASP A 94 -9.30 2.61 -13.60
CA ASP A 94 -8.91 4.00 -13.90
C ASP A 94 -10.10 4.83 -14.45
N GLU A 95 -10.75 4.36 -15.51
CA GLU A 95 -11.85 5.09 -16.15
C GLU A 95 -13.09 5.25 -15.24
N PRO A 96 -13.61 4.19 -14.58
CA PRO A 96 -14.81 4.32 -13.76
C PRO A 96 -14.65 5.22 -12.52
N PHE A 97 -13.43 5.29 -11.96
CA PHE A 97 -13.15 6.06 -10.75
C PHE A 97 -12.42 7.39 -11.02
N GLY A 98 -12.03 7.66 -12.27
CA GLY A 98 -11.29 8.88 -12.63
C GLY A 98 -9.92 8.95 -11.97
N ILE A 99 -9.28 7.80 -11.76
CA ILE A 99 -7.96 7.67 -11.14
C ILE A 99 -6.91 7.26 -12.17
N LYS A 100 -5.65 7.24 -11.76
CA LYS A 100 -4.55 6.65 -12.52
C LYS A 100 -3.69 5.83 -11.59
N VAL A 101 -3.81 4.50 -11.64
CA VAL A 101 -2.98 3.62 -10.83
C VAL A 101 -1.50 3.77 -11.22
N ASN A 102 -0.62 3.81 -10.21
CA ASN A 102 0.82 3.87 -10.41
C ASN A 102 1.33 2.56 -11.02
N GLU A 103 1.80 2.63 -12.27
CA GLU A 103 2.35 1.49 -13.02
C GLU A 103 3.57 0.86 -12.33
N ASP A 104 4.35 1.63 -11.55
CA ASP A 104 5.48 1.07 -10.79
C ASP A 104 5.01 0.08 -9.69
N CYS A 105 3.72 0.13 -9.32
CA CYS A 105 3.10 -0.78 -8.36
C CYS A 105 2.45 -2.01 -9.04
N LEU A 106 2.37 -2.03 -10.38
CA LEU A 106 1.78 -3.10 -11.15
C LEU A 106 2.89 -4.02 -11.70
N TYR A 107 2.80 -5.31 -11.39
CA TYR A 107 3.79 -6.29 -11.86
C TYR A 107 3.16 -7.65 -12.13
N GLU A 108 3.70 -8.35 -13.13
CA GLU A 108 3.36 -9.75 -13.40
C GLU A 108 4.03 -10.65 -12.37
N LYS A 109 3.27 -11.58 -11.78
CA LYS A 109 3.79 -12.51 -10.78
C LYS A 109 4.52 -13.66 -11.49
N LYS A 110 5.74 -13.96 -11.05
CA LYS A 110 6.52 -15.11 -11.55
C LYS A 110 5.97 -16.46 -11.07
N SER A 111 5.30 -16.46 -9.93
CA SER A 111 4.66 -17.64 -9.35
C SER A 111 3.49 -17.24 -8.45
N ASN A 112 2.76 -18.24 -7.96
CA ASN A 112 1.69 -18.05 -7.00
C ASN A 112 2.19 -17.95 -5.54
N ILE A 113 3.49 -18.07 -5.29
CA ILE A 113 4.09 -18.00 -3.94
C ILE A 113 4.00 -16.56 -3.41
N ILE A 114 3.50 -16.41 -2.19
CA ILE A 114 3.36 -15.09 -1.56
C ILE A 114 4.73 -14.60 -1.09
N GLY A 115 5.11 -13.40 -1.51
CA GLY A 115 6.35 -12.72 -1.09
C GLY A 115 7.57 -13.01 -1.97
N GLU A 116 7.41 -13.83 -3.02
CA GLU A 116 8.46 -14.01 -4.03
C GLU A 116 8.59 -12.75 -4.89
N ARG A 117 9.82 -12.24 -5.06
CA ARG A 117 10.17 -11.07 -5.88
C ARG A 117 10.97 -11.51 -7.11
#